data_AF-A0A529K146-F1
#
_entry.id   AF-A0A529K146-F1
#
_cell.length_a   1.000
_cell.length_b   1.000
_cell.length_c   1.000
_cell.angle_alpha   90.00
_cell.angle_beta   90.00
_cell.angle_gamma   90.00
#
_symmetry.space_group_name_H-M   'P 1'
#
loop_
_entity.id
_entity.type
_entity.pdbx_description
1 polymer ?
#
loop_
_entity_poly.entity_id
_entity_poly.type
_entity_poly.pdbx_seq_one_letter_code
_entity_poly.pdbx_strand_id
1 'polypeptide(L)'
;AIEAARDVAAKLDIYPDGTARRLREAIAEVHDLNPANIVCSNGSDEILGLLAQTYLAPGDEAVITEHAFMVYKIYIQSAGAVPVSIKETNERADVDAILAAVTPRTRIIFLANPNNPTGTYLPFQEVRRLHAGLPGNVLLVLDAAYAEYVRRNDYEAGVELVAGAQNVVMTRTFSKLGLGGARIGWMYAPMHIIDAINR
;
A
#
# COMPACT_ATOMS: atom_id res chain seq x y z
N ALA A 1 17.86 -6.84 15.69
CA ALA A 1 17.74 -7.18 14.25
C ALA A 1 18.96 -7.93 13.72
N ILE A 2 20.18 -7.37 13.82
CA ILE A 2 21.41 -8.03 13.32
C ILE A 2 21.63 -9.41 13.97
N GLU A 3 21.47 -9.50 15.29
CA GLU A 3 21.58 -10.76 16.04
C GLU A 3 20.56 -11.80 15.54
N ALA A 4 19.27 -11.46 15.50
CA ALA A 4 18.23 -12.34 14.96
C ALA A 4 18.51 -12.80 13.51
N ALA A 5 19.08 -11.94 12.66
CA ALA A 5 19.47 -12.32 11.30
C ALA A 5 20.63 -13.34 11.29
N ARG A 6 21.62 -13.20 12.18
CA ARG A 6 22.70 -14.19 12.33
C ARG A 6 22.17 -15.55 12.79
N ASP A 7 21.21 -15.56 13.70
CA ASP A 7 20.60 -16.81 14.20
C ASP A 7 19.81 -17.54 13.11
N VAL A 8 19.09 -16.80 12.25
CA VAL A 8 18.37 -17.38 11.11
C VAL A 8 19.33 -17.89 10.03
N ALA A 9 20.45 -17.19 9.78
CA ALA A 9 21.45 -17.62 8.81
C ALA A 9 22.08 -18.99 9.15
N ALA A 10 22.00 -19.43 10.41
CA ALA A 10 22.44 -20.76 10.83
C ALA A 10 21.42 -21.89 10.54
N LYS A 11 20.23 -21.58 10.02
CA LYS A 11 19.09 -22.52 9.87
C LYS A 11 18.42 -22.43 8.49
N LEU A 12 19.21 -22.24 7.43
CA LEU A 12 18.71 -22.02 6.06
C LEU A 12 18.10 -23.26 5.40
N ASP A 13 18.26 -24.44 6.00
CA ASP A 13 17.64 -25.69 5.58
C ASP A 13 16.14 -25.77 5.89
N ILE A 14 15.64 -24.87 6.76
CA ILE A 14 14.24 -24.82 7.19
C ILE A 14 13.50 -23.72 6.44
N TYR A 15 12.41 -24.08 5.76
CA TYR A 15 11.51 -23.11 5.15
C TYR A 15 10.89 -22.17 6.20
N PRO A 16 10.71 -20.88 5.87
CA PRO A 16 9.99 -19.97 6.75
C PRO A 16 8.52 -20.40 6.92
N ASP A 17 7.88 -19.93 8.00
CA ASP A 17 6.43 -20.00 8.12
C ASP A 17 5.78 -19.19 7.00
N GLY A 18 5.12 -19.88 6.06
CA GLY A 18 4.51 -19.26 4.87
C GLY A 18 3.42 -18.23 5.18
N THR A 19 2.85 -18.25 6.40
CA THR A 19 1.84 -17.26 6.83
C THR A 19 2.43 -16.11 7.63
N ALA A 20 3.73 -16.17 7.93
CA ALA A 20 4.44 -15.22 8.79
C ALA A 20 3.71 -14.94 10.12
N ARG A 21 3.10 -15.96 10.75
CA ARG A 21 2.16 -15.79 11.87
C ARG A 21 2.73 -14.95 13.00
N ARG A 22 3.95 -15.26 13.45
CA ARG A 22 4.62 -14.52 14.54
C ARG A 22 4.86 -13.06 14.20
N LEU A 23 5.15 -12.75 12.93
CA LEU A 23 5.35 -11.38 12.47
C LEU A 23 4.02 -10.63 12.44
N ARG A 24 2.94 -11.25 11.93
CA ARG A 24 1.60 -10.66 11.94
C ARG A 24 1.11 -10.37 13.35
N GLU A 25 1.29 -11.30 14.29
CA GLU A 25 0.95 -11.13 15.71
C GLU A 25 1.72 -9.94 16.32
N ALA A 26 3.02 -9.81 16.04
CA ALA A 26 3.83 -8.71 16.55
C ALA A 26 3.46 -7.34 15.94
N ILE A 27 3.17 -7.29 14.64
CA ILE A 27 2.68 -6.07 13.98
C ILE A 27 1.32 -5.66 14.56
N ALA A 28 0.43 -6.63 14.75
CA ALA A 28 -0.88 -6.42 15.35
C ALA A 28 -0.79 -5.84 16.76
N GLU A 29 0.10 -6.37 17.61
CA GLU A 29 0.33 -5.84 18.96
C GLU A 29 0.83 -4.38 18.94
N VAL A 30 1.79 -4.07 18.07
CA VAL A 30 2.38 -2.71 17.98
C VAL A 30 1.38 -1.68 17.47
N HIS A 31 0.47 -2.07 16.57
CA HIS A 31 -0.45 -1.16 15.91
C HIS A 31 -1.91 -1.27 16.39
N ASP A 32 -2.18 -2.11 17.38
CA ASP A 32 -3.53 -2.44 17.88
C ASP A 32 -4.48 -2.88 16.75
N LEU A 33 -4.04 -3.86 15.95
CA LEU A 33 -4.77 -4.37 14.79
C LEU A 33 -5.18 -5.83 14.97
N ASN A 34 -6.16 -6.28 14.19
CA ASN A 34 -6.46 -7.71 14.07
C ASN A 34 -5.40 -8.39 13.16
N PRO A 35 -4.65 -9.40 13.64
CA PRO A 35 -3.63 -10.09 12.82
C PRO A 35 -4.21 -10.84 11.61
N ALA A 36 -5.51 -11.17 11.62
CA ALA A 36 -6.17 -11.79 10.47
C ALA A 36 -6.28 -10.84 9.26
N ASN A 37 -6.29 -9.53 9.50
CA ASN A 37 -6.36 -8.49 8.49
C ASN A 37 -4.98 -8.06 7.97
N ILE A 38 -3.91 -8.79 8.35
CA ILE A 38 -2.53 -8.47 7.98
C ILE A 38 -1.99 -9.52 7.01
N VAL A 39 -1.30 -9.07 5.96
CA VAL A 39 -0.45 -9.91 5.11
C VAL A 39 0.98 -9.39 5.20
N CYS A 40 1.95 -10.28 5.33
CA CYS A 40 3.37 -9.95 5.25
C CYS A 40 3.94 -10.42 3.92
N SER A 41 4.93 -9.69 3.40
CA SER A 41 5.47 -9.87 2.05
C SER A 41 6.95 -9.54 1.98
N ASN A 42 7.57 -9.85 0.84
CA ASN A 42 8.95 -9.56 0.46
C ASN A 42 9.21 -8.06 0.19
N GLY A 43 8.83 -7.21 1.15
CA GLY A 43 8.69 -5.76 1.00
C GLY A 43 7.31 -5.34 0.51
N SER A 44 6.91 -4.10 0.80
CA SER A 44 5.60 -3.57 0.40
C SER A 44 5.41 -3.54 -1.12
N ASP A 45 6.52 -3.50 -1.87
CA ASP A 45 6.55 -3.58 -3.33
C ASP A 45 5.85 -4.83 -3.89
N GLU A 46 6.08 -5.99 -3.25
CA GLU A 46 5.41 -7.24 -3.64
C GLU A 46 3.89 -7.15 -3.46
N ILE A 47 3.42 -6.50 -2.41
CA ILE A 47 1.98 -6.28 -2.18
C ILE A 47 1.39 -5.41 -3.30
N LEU A 48 2.07 -4.35 -3.72
CA LEU A 48 1.61 -3.48 -4.81
C LEU A 48 1.45 -4.27 -6.12
N GLY A 49 2.40 -5.15 -6.41
CA GLY A 49 2.34 -6.06 -7.56
C GLY A 49 1.20 -7.06 -7.47
N LEU A 50 1.01 -7.70 -6.31
CA LEU A 50 -0.09 -8.63 -6.07
C LEU A 50 -1.46 -7.96 -6.21
N LEU A 51 -1.62 -6.75 -5.67
CA LEU A 51 -2.84 -5.96 -5.82
C LEU A 51 -3.13 -5.63 -7.28
N ALA A 52 -2.13 -5.18 -8.03
CA ALA A 52 -2.27 -4.92 -9.45
C ALA A 52 -2.70 -6.19 -10.21
N GLN A 53 -2.04 -7.33 -9.99
CA GLN A 53 -2.38 -8.59 -10.65
C GLN A 53 -3.77 -9.12 -10.27
N THR A 54 -4.22 -8.88 -9.03
CA THR A 54 -5.51 -9.36 -8.52
C THR A 54 -6.69 -8.53 -9.05
N TYR A 55 -6.51 -7.21 -9.17
CA TYR A 55 -7.61 -6.27 -9.41
C TYR A 55 -7.58 -5.56 -10.76
N LEU A 56 -6.52 -5.73 -11.56
CA LEU A 56 -6.43 -5.15 -12.90
C LEU A 56 -6.48 -6.24 -13.98
N ALA A 57 -7.27 -5.98 -15.00
CA ALA A 57 -7.31 -6.73 -16.24
C ALA A 57 -6.93 -5.84 -17.45
N PRO A 58 -6.65 -6.45 -18.63
CA PRO A 58 -6.43 -5.68 -19.84
C PRO A 58 -7.55 -4.68 -20.13
N GLY A 59 -7.18 -3.41 -20.28
CA GLY A 59 -8.12 -2.31 -20.53
C GLY A 59 -8.68 -1.63 -19.27
N ASP A 60 -8.48 -2.18 -18.07
CA ASP A 60 -8.75 -1.43 -16.84
C ASP A 60 -7.76 -0.26 -16.68
N GLU A 61 -8.14 0.71 -15.86
CA GLU A 61 -7.35 1.90 -15.57
C GLU A 61 -6.93 1.91 -14.09
N ALA A 62 -5.70 2.34 -13.84
CA ALA A 62 -5.21 2.65 -12.51
C ALA A 62 -4.61 4.05 -12.47
N VAL A 63 -5.06 4.86 -11.51
CA VAL A 63 -4.66 6.26 -11.38
C VAL A 63 -3.44 6.39 -10.48
N ILE A 64 -2.47 7.18 -10.94
CA ILE A 64 -1.23 7.55 -10.22
C ILE A 64 -0.95 9.03 -10.43
N THR A 65 -0.13 9.64 -9.57
CA THR A 65 0.37 11.01 -9.79
C THR A 65 1.58 11.03 -10.73
N GLU A 66 1.89 12.18 -11.32
CA GLU A 66 2.96 12.32 -12.32
C GLU A 66 4.36 12.01 -11.78
N HIS A 67 4.60 12.27 -10.49
CA HIS A 67 5.83 11.89 -9.79
C HIS A 67 5.61 10.69 -8.87
N ALA A 68 4.61 9.85 -9.12
CA ALA A 68 4.37 8.68 -8.28
C ALA A 68 5.54 7.70 -8.32
N PHE A 69 5.60 6.83 -7.32
CA PHE A 69 6.60 5.78 -7.24
C PHE A 69 6.56 4.90 -8.49
N MET A 70 7.69 4.82 -9.21
CA MET A 70 7.79 4.27 -10.56
C MET A 70 7.22 2.84 -10.71
N VAL A 71 7.31 2.03 -9.67
CA VAL A 71 6.82 0.63 -9.67
C VAL A 71 5.31 0.52 -9.85
N TYR A 72 4.51 1.52 -9.46
CA TYR A 72 3.07 1.47 -9.74
C TYR A 72 2.82 1.33 -11.24
N LYS A 73 3.48 2.17 -12.05
CA LYS A 73 3.37 2.11 -13.52
C LYS A 73 3.80 0.76 -14.07
N ILE A 74 4.89 0.21 -13.55
CA ILE A 74 5.42 -1.11 -13.95
C ILE A 74 4.38 -2.20 -13.70
N TYR A 75 3.78 -2.25 -12.51
CA TYR A 75 2.81 -3.29 -12.16
C TYR A 75 1.48 -3.13 -12.91
N ILE A 76 1.01 -1.90 -13.08
CA ILE A 76 -0.20 -1.62 -13.87
C ILE A 76 -0.01 -2.15 -15.31
N GLN A 77 1.12 -1.81 -15.95
CA GLN A 77 1.43 -2.27 -17.29
C GLN A 77 1.64 -3.79 -17.37
N SER A 78 2.24 -4.39 -16.34
CA SER A 78 2.46 -5.84 -16.27
C SER A 78 1.15 -6.62 -16.18
N ALA A 79 0.09 -6.03 -15.62
CA ALA A 79 -1.27 -6.58 -15.63
C ALA A 79 -2.05 -6.30 -16.94
N GLY A 80 -1.44 -5.61 -17.91
CA GLY A 80 -2.08 -5.21 -19.18
C GLY A 80 -3.03 -4.02 -19.05
N ALA A 81 -3.08 -3.38 -17.88
CA ALA A 81 -3.90 -2.22 -17.61
C ALA A 81 -3.21 -0.91 -18.02
N VAL A 82 -3.98 0.18 -17.99
CA VAL A 82 -3.56 1.51 -18.43
C VAL A 82 -3.24 2.39 -17.22
N PRO A 83 -1.98 2.85 -17.06
CA PRO A 83 -1.66 3.83 -16.03
C PRO A 83 -2.15 5.21 -16.46
N VAL A 84 -3.06 5.79 -15.67
CA VAL A 84 -3.58 7.14 -15.84
C VAL A 84 -2.81 8.08 -14.91
N SER A 85 -1.87 8.83 -15.47
CA SER A 85 -1.02 9.74 -14.72
C SER A 85 -1.65 11.13 -14.63
N ILE A 86 -1.92 11.62 -13.42
CA ILE A 86 -2.50 12.94 -13.16
C ILE A 86 -1.44 13.94 -12.68
N LYS A 87 -1.66 15.23 -12.97
CA LYS A 87 -0.78 16.30 -12.51
C LYS A 87 -0.93 16.56 -11.02
N GLU A 88 0.18 16.91 -10.39
CA GLU A 88 0.22 17.34 -9.00
C GLU A 88 0.06 18.86 -8.88
N THR A 89 -0.31 19.33 -7.70
CA THR A 89 -0.34 20.76 -7.37
C THR A 89 0.76 21.03 -6.34
N ASN A 90 1.80 21.75 -6.75
CA ASN A 90 3.02 21.97 -5.94
C ASN A 90 3.63 20.66 -5.45
N GLU A 91 3.82 19.70 -6.37
CA GLU A 91 4.46 18.39 -6.09
C GLU A 91 3.69 17.52 -5.06
N ARG A 92 2.43 17.88 -4.79
CA ARG A 92 1.50 17.17 -3.92
C ARG A 92 0.34 16.63 -4.74
N ALA A 93 -0.08 15.41 -4.41
CA ALA A 93 -1.28 14.81 -4.96
C ALA A 93 -2.46 15.80 -4.87
N ASP A 94 -3.23 15.88 -5.95
CA ASP A 94 -4.40 16.75 -6.06
C ASP A 94 -5.65 15.89 -6.10
N VAL A 95 -6.46 15.95 -5.05
CA VAL A 95 -7.65 15.10 -4.88
C VAL A 95 -8.68 15.38 -5.98
N ASP A 96 -8.85 16.64 -6.39
CA ASP A 96 -9.82 16.98 -7.43
C ASP A 96 -9.35 16.47 -8.80
N ALA A 97 -8.06 16.57 -9.09
CA ALA A 97 -7.48 16.00 -10.30
C ALA A 97 -7.59 14.46 -10.33
N ILE A 98 -7.36 13.77 -9.20
CA ILE A 98 -7.54 12.31 -9.09
C ILE A 98 -9.00 11.94 -9.35
N LEU A 99 -9.95 12.60 -8.68
CA LEU A 99 -11.37 12.31 -8.84
C LEU A 99 -11.87 12.60 -10.27
N ALA A 100 -11.38 13.66 -10.90
CA ALA A 100 -11.72 14.00 -12.29
C ALA A 100 -11.20 12.97 -13.31
N ALA A 101 -10.15 12.22 -12.98
CA ALA A 101 -9.60 11.18 -13.83
C ALA A 101 -10.29 9.82 -13.68
N VAL A 102 -11.19 9.67 -12.70
CA VAL A 102 -11.93 8.41 -12.50
C VAL A 102 -12.94 8.20 -13.63
N THR A 103 -12.87 7.01 -14.23
CA THR A 103 -13.78 6.56 -15.29
C THR A 103 -14.44 5.23 -14.90
N PRO A 104 -15.43 4.73 -15.68
CA PRO A 104 -15.96 3.37 -15.47
C PRO A 104 -14.92 2.24 -15.57
N ARG A 105 -13.75 2.49 -16.18
CA ARG A 105 -12.64 1.53 -16.28
C ARG A 105 -11.67 1.61 -15.10
N THR A 106 -11.76 2.63 -14.25
CA THR A 106 -10.88 2.74 -13.09
C THR A 106 -11.14 1.61 -12.10
N ARG A 107 -10.06 0.97 -11.64
CA ARG A 107 -10.09 -0.10 -10.62
C ARG A 107 -9.21 0.18 -9.43
N ILE A 108 -8.09 0.86 -9.62
CA ILE A 108 -7.14 1.16 -8.54
C ILE A 108 -6.73 2.63 -8.57
N ILE A 109 -6.62 3.24 -7.39
CA ILE A 109 -5.85 4.47 -7.16
C ILE A 109 -4.66 4.11 -6.28
N PHE A 110 -3.43 4.30 -6.78
CA PHE A 110 -2.25 4.20 -5.93
C PHE A 110 -1.87 5.59 -5.41
N LEU A 111 -1.83 5.75 -4.09
CA LEU A 111 -1.47 6.99 -3.42
C LEU A 111 -0.35 6.72 -2.42
N ALA A 112 0.88 7.14 -2.76
CA ALA A 112 1.96 7.24 -1.80
C ALA A 112 1.72 8.43 -0.87
N ASN A 113 1.64 8.18 0.44
CA ASN A 113 1.39 9.23 1.42
C ASN A 113 2.19 8.98 2.71
N PRO A 114 3.37 9.60 2.89
CA PRO A 114 4.05 10.56 2.00
C PRO A 114 4.53 10.02 0.65
N ASN A 115 4.63 10.91 -0.33
CA ASN A 115 5.01 10.59 -1.70
C ASN A 115 6.52 10.39 -1.88
N ASN A 116 6.88 9.50 -2.80
CA ASN A 116 8.24 9.32 -3.32
C ASN A 116 8.22 9.63 -4.82
N PRO A 117 8.98 10.64 -5.30
CA PRO A 117 10.15 11.25 -4.66
C PRO A 117 9.92 12.60 -3.98
N THR A 118 8.73 13.20 -4.10
CA THR A 118 8.52 14.60 -3.73
C THR A 118 8.51 14.86 -2.22
N GLY A 119 8.28 13.83 -1.40
CA GLY A 119 8.25 13.93 0.06
C GLY A 119 7.01 14.65 0.61
N THR A 120 6.11 15.12 -0.24
CA THR A 120 4.85 15.77 0.15
C THR A 120 3.82 14.72 0.59
N TYR A 121 2.77 15.15 1.30
CA TYR A 121 1.67 14.28 1.69
C TYR A 121 0.35 15.06 1.75
N LEU A 122 -0.76 14.35 1.60
CA LEU A 122 -2.10 14.80 1.86
C LEU A 122 -2.46 14.61 3.34
N PRO A 123 -2.98 15.64 4.03
CA PRO A 123 -3.57 15.48 5.35
C PRO A 123 -4.70 14.44 5.35
N PHE A 124 -4.95 13.80 6.49
CA PHE A 124 -5.90 12.69 6.58
C PHE A 124 -7.32 13.08 6.12
N GLN A 125 -7.73 14.34 6.32
CA GLN A 125 -9.01 14.85 5.85
C GLN A 125 -9.12 14.84 4.32
N GLU A 126 -8.04 15.17 3.60
CA GLU A 126 -8.02 15.12 2.14
C GLU A 126 -7.99 13.68 1.62
N VAL A 127 -7.33 12.76 2.32
CA VAL A 127 -7.37 11.32 1.98
C VAL A 127 -8.79 10.76 2.16
N ARG A 128 -9.49 11.16 3.24
CA ARG A 128 -10.89 10.79 3.45
C ARG A 128 -11.82 11.41 2.42
N ARG A 129 -11.58 12.67 2.03
CA ARG A 129 -12.31 13.34 0.94
C ARG A 129 -12.13 12.61 -0.39
N LEU A 130 -10.91 12.21 -0.70
CA LEU A 130 -10.62 11.38 -1.88
C LEU A 130 -11.45 10.10 -1.83
N HIS A 131 -11.35 9.32 -0.75
CA HIS A 131 -12.09 8.05 -0.63
C HIS A 131 -13.61 8.23 -0.74
N ALA A 132 -14.17 9.26 -0.09
CA ALA A 132 -15.60 9.55 -0.14
C ALA A 132 -16.10 9.90 -1.56
N GLY A 133 -15.22 10.41 -2.44
CA GLY A 133 -15.53 10.70 -3.84
C GLY A 133 -15.37 9.49 -4.79
N LEU A 134 -14.77 8.38 -4.33
CA LEU A 134 -14.53 7.21 -5.17
C LEU A 134 -15.77 6.30 -5.26
N PRO A 135 -16.03 5.69 -6.44
CA PRO A 135 -16.97 4.58 -6.54
C PRO A 135 -16.52 3.42 -5.64
N GLY A 136 -17.47 2.71 -5.01
CA GLY A 136 -17.17 1.62 -4.07
C GLY A 136 -16.44 0.42 -4.67
N ASN A 137 -16.39 0.32 -6.00
CA ASN A 137 -15.64 -0.72 -6.74
C ASN A 137 -14.23 -0.28 -7.15
N VAL A 138 -13.80 0.93 -6.79
CA VAL A 138 -12.41 1.40 -7.00
C VAL A 138 -11.63 1.19 -5.70
N LEU A 139 -10.54 0.44 -5.79
CA LEU A 139 -9.62 0.19 -4.68
C LEU A 139 -8.69 1.38 -4.47
N LEU A 140 -8.67 1.93 -3.25
CA LEU A 140 -7.68 2.91 -2.83
C LEU A 140 -6.52 2.22 -2.11
N VAL A 141 -5.33 2.28 -2.69
CA VAL A 141 -4.10 1.75 -2.11
C VAL A 141 -3.30 2.90 -1.50
N LEU A 142 -3.25 2.94 -0.18
CA LEU A 142 -2.44 3.87 0.60
C LEU A 142 -1.06 3.27 0.86
N ASP A 143 -0.07 3.75 0.12
CA ASP A 143 1.33 3.38 0.33
C ASP A 143 1.96 4.30 1.38
N ALA A 144 2.03 3.80 2.60
CA ALA A 144 2.50 4.52 3.77
C ALA A 144 3.96 4.17 4.12
N ALA A 145 4.80 3.94 3.10
CA ALA A 145 6.21 3.56 3.27
C ALA A 145 7.06 4.54 4.11
N TYR A 146 6.62 5.79 4.25
CA TYR A 146 7.31 6.85 4.99
C TYR A 146 6.51 7.34 6.22
N ALA A 147 5.50 6.57 6.67
CA ALA A 147 4.62 6.96 7.78
C ALA A 147 5.38 7.33 9.06
N GLU A 148 6.48 6.64 9.35
CA GLU A 148 7.26 6.82 10.59
C GLU A 148 8.00 8.17 10.65
N TYR A 149 8.07 8.91 9.54
CA TYR A 149 8.74 10.21 9.50
C TYR A 149 7.78 11.39 9.66
N VAL A 150 6.46 11.16 9.59
CA VAL A 150 5.48 12.23 9.73
C VAL A 150 5.19 12.47 11.21
N ARG A 151 5.47 13.69 11.68
CA ARG A 151 5.25 14.11 13.08
C ARG A 151 4.05 15.03 13.27
N ARG A 152 3.40 15.43 12.18
CA ARG A 152 2.26 16.35 12.21
C ARG A 152 1.00 15.58 12.57
N ASN A 153 0.15 16.20 13.39
CA ASN A 153 -1.10 15.61 13.87
C ASN A 153 -2.21 15.59 12.80
N ASP A 154 -1.92 16.04 11.58
CA ASP A 154 -2.82 16.06 10.43
C ASP A 154 -2.58 14.88 9.49
N TYR A 155 -1.81 13.87 9.90
CA TYR A 155 -1.50 12.67 9.12
C TYR A 155 -1.94 11.39 9.82
N GLU A 156 -2.41 10.44 9.02
CA GLU A 156 -2.59 9.04 9.42
C GLU A 156 -2.10 8.12 8.30
N ALA A 157 -1.61 6.93 8.65
CA ALA A 157 -1.18 5.93 7.66
C ALA A 157 -2.36 5.29 6.91
N GLY A 158 -3.59 5.41 7.44
CA GLY A 158 -4.81 4.89 6.82
C GLY A 158 -5.52 3.78 7.60
N VAL A 159 -5.06 3.42 8.80
CA VAL A 159 -5.65 2.35 9.64
C VAL A 159 -7.16 2.54 9.85
N GLU A 160 -7.59 3.73 10.27
CA GLU A 160 -9.01 4.00 10.52
C GLU A 160 -9.83 3.93 9.25
N LEU A 161 -9.29 4.42 8.13
CA LEU A 161 -9.99 4.40 6.84
C LEU A 161 -10.16 2.97 6.33
N VAL A 162 -9.15 2.11 6.49
CA VAL A 162 -9.24 0.67 6.19
C VAL A 162 -10.28 -0.01 7.09
N ALA A 163 -10.33 0.31 8.37
CA ALA A 163 -11.31 -0.28 9.29
C ALA A 163 -12.76 0.09 8.96
N GLY A 164 -12.98 1.27 8.38
CA GLY A 164 -14.31 1.80 8.02
C GLY A 164 -14.77 1.50 6.58
N ALA A 165 -13.92 0.93 5.72
CA ALA A 165 -14.20 0.78 4.30
C ALA A 165 -13.92 -0.64 3.78
N GLN A 166 -14.55 -0.99 2.66
CA GLN A 166 -14.35 -2.30 2.01
C GLN A 166 -13.37 -2.24 0.82
N ASN A 167 -12.98 -1.05 0.38
CA ASN A 167 -12.19 -0.83 -0.82
C ASN A 167 -10.94 0.01 -0.54
N VAL A 168 -10.34 -0.14 0.66
CA VAL A 168 -9.12 0.57 1.06
C VAL A 168 -8.11 -0.42 1.59
N VAL A 169 -6.86 -0.23 1.19
CA VAL A 169 -5.70 -1.00 1.63
C VAL A 169 -4.63 -0.04 2.12
N MET A 170 -3.96 -0.38 3.22
CA MET A 170 -2.75 0.30 3.66
C MET A 170 -1.54 -0.62 3.51
N THR A 171 -0.45 -0.15 2.93
CA THR A 171 0.84 -0.85 2.92
C THR A 171 1.89 -0.11 3.74
N ARG A 172 2.73 -0.87 4.46
CA ARG A 172 3.86 -0.36 5.24
C ARG A 172 5.09 -1.24 5.05
N THR A 173 6.26 -0.72 5.41
CA THR A 173 7.54 -1.36 5.12
C THR A 173 8.53 -1.22 6.26
N PHE A 174 9.32 -2.26 6.50
CA PHE A 174 10.49 -2.17 7.38
C PHE A 174 11.71 -1.61 6.64
N SER A 175 11.62 -1.43 5.32
CA SER A 175 12.76 -1.00 4.50
C SER A 175 13.28 0.39 4.88
N LYS A 176 12.38 1.29 5.33
CA LYS A 176 12.77 2.62 5.78
C LYS A 176 13.17 2.64 7.26
N LEU A 177 12.93 1.57 8.01
CA LEU A 177 13.37 1.39 9.39
C LEU A 177 14.78 0.79 9.52
N GLY A 178 15.57 0.86 8.45
CA GLY A 178 16.93 0.30 8.42
C GLY A 178 17.01 -1.19 8.07
N LEU A 179 15.90 -1.82 7.66
CA LEU A 179 15.84 -3.24 7.27
C LEU A 179 15.60 -3.44 5.77
N GLY A 180 16.10 -2.52 4.93
CA GLY A 180 15.93 -2.56 3.47
C GLY A 180 16.36 -3.88 2.82
N GLY A 181 17.47 -4.47 3.27
CA GLY A 181 17.98 -5.75 2.79
C GLY A 181 17.25 -6.99 3.33
N ALA A 182 16.46 -6.85 4.40
CA ALA A 182 15.68 -7.97 4.95
C ALA A 182 14.40 -8.24 4.15
N ARG A 183 13.98 -7.27 3.31
CA ARG A 183 12.81 -7.36 2.45
C ARG A 183 11.52 -7.73 3.20
N ILE A 184 11.15 -6.92 4.18
CA ILE A 184 9.92 -7.14 4.97
C ILE A 184 8.96 -5.98 4.73
N GLY A 185 7.78 -6.30 4.21
CA GLY A 185 6.65 -5.41 4.05
C GLY A 185 5.39 -6.02 4.63
N TRP A 186 4.36 -5.20 4.81
CA TRP A 186 3.08 -5.68 5.25
C TRP A 186 1.92 -4.80 4.77
N MET A 187 0.75 -5.40 4.74
CA MET A 187 -0.51 -4.80 4.34
C MET A 187 -1.52 -4.93 5.48
N TYR A 188 -2.40 -3.94 5.61
CA TYR A 188 -3.65 -4.05 6.38
C TYR A 188 -4.83 -3.81 5.44
N ALA A 189 -5.79 -4.74 5.41
CA ALA A 189 -6.91 -4.70 4.49
C ALA A 189 -8.15 -5.45 5.03
N PRO A 190 -9.35 -5.20 4.46
CA PRO A 190 -10.54 -6.02 4.70
C PRO A 190 -10.31 -7.49 4.34
N MET A 191 -10.95 -8.42 5.07
CA MET A 191 -10.71 -9.87 4.92
C MET A 191 -10.89 -10.37 3.48
N HIS A 192 -11.88 -9.88 2.74
CA HIS A 192 -12.09 -10.33 1.36
C HIS A 192 -10.94 -9.94 0.42
N ILE A 193 -10.20 -8.86 0.71
CA ILE A 193 -9.00 -8.48 -0.04
C ILE A 193 -7.83 -9.39 0.34
N ILE A 194 -7.67 -9.69 1.64
CA ILE A 194 -6.69 -10.66 2.14
C ILE A 194 -6.88 -12.03 1.46
N ASP A 195 -8.14 -12.49 1.41
CA ASP A 195 -8.50 -13.77 0.80
C ASP A 195 -8.25 -13.79 -0.72
N ALA A 196 -8.39 -12.64 -1.40
CA ALA A 196 -8.16 -12.54 -2.84
C ALA A 196 -6.67 -12.62 -3.19
N ILE A 197 -5.81 -11.98 -2.41
CA ILE A 197 -4.35 -11.94 -2.65
C ILE A 197 -3.65 -13.24 -2.26
N ASN A 198 -4.20 -13.99 -1.31
CA ASN A 198 -3.62 -15.27 -0.86
C ASN A 198 -3.95 -16.47 -1.77
N ARG A 199 -4.62 -16.26 -2.91
CA ARG A 199 -5.00 -17.32 -3.86
C ARG A 199 -4.04 -17.37 -5.05
#